data_AF-A0A2N5XDE3-F1
#
_entry.id   AF-A0A2N5XDE3-F1
#
_cell.length_a   1.000
_cell.length_b   1.000
_cell.length_c   1.000
_cell.angle_alpha   90.00
_cell.angle_beta   90.00
_cell.angle_gamma   90.00
#
_symmetry.space_group_name_H-M   'P 1'
#
loop_
_entity.id
_entity.type
_entity.pdbx_description
1 polymer ?
#
loop_
_entity_poly.entity_id
_entity_poly.type
_entity_poly.pdbx_seq_one_letter_code
_entity_poly.pdbx_strand_id
1 'polypeptide(L)'
;AGRVRAALRRRPVPAAAALCLLSFAGLWAAQRAAEVSMIDLMVYRAEGWTVRTGGDLYAMRATHAELPATYPPFAALLFVPLTWVGTGTMRTVATAGNLALLVALVHLSLRLLDRAGPSGELRGPARPAAVLLVSALAVWCEPVWTTLRYGQVNLLLAVLVLWDLTRRPGHRWAGAGIGLAAGIKLTPGLFALFLARRTPLSTAQEPRALRD
;
A
#
# COMPACT_ATOMS: atom_id res chain seq x y z
N ALA A 1 6.90 16.00 34.16
CA ALA A 1 7.58 15.64 32.88
C ALA A 1 8.51 14.41 32.97
N GLY A 2 9.37 14.29 34.00
CA GLY A 2 10.39 13.21 34.07
C GLY A 2 9.88 11.77 34.20
N ARG A 3 8.85 11.52 35.03
CA ARG A 3 8.28 10.16 35.23
C ARG A 3 7.61 9.60 33.96
N VAL A 4 6.95 10.47 33.18
CA VAL A 4 6.32 10.10 31.90
C VAL A 4 7.38 9.71 30.87
N ARG A 5 8.45 10.51 30.72
CA ARG A 5 9.57 10.18 29.82
C ARG A 5 10.25 8.85 30.20
N ALA A 6 10.44 8.59 31.49
CA ALA A 6 11.02 7.33 31.98
C ALA A 6 10.11 6.11 31.73
N ALA A 7 8.79 6.25 31.89
CA ALA A 7 7.82 5.20 31.60
C ALA A 7 7.71 4.89 30.10
N LEU A 8 7.70 5.92 29.25
CA LEU A 8 7.71 5.80 27.78
C LEU A 8 8.95 5.05 27.28
N ARG A 9 10.11 5.27 27.92
CA ARG A 9 11.35 4.54 27.62
C ARG A 9 11.31 3.06 28.03
N ARG A 10 10.51 2.70 29.04
CA ARG A 10 10.38 1.31 29.53
C ARG A 10 9.36 0.48 28.75
N ARG A 11 8.35 1.12 28.14
CA ARG A 11 7.32 0.46 27.32
C ARG A 11 7.05 1.26 26.03
N PRO A 12 7.99 1.27 25.08
CA PRO A 12 7.91 2.14 23.90
C PRO A 12 6.75 1.76 22.96
N VAL A 13 6.41 0.47 22.87
CA VAL A 13 5.39 -0.06 21.96
C VAL A 13 3.96 0.39 22.33
N PRO A 14 3.45 0.20 23.56
CA PRO A 14 2.08 0.61 23.87
C PRO A 14 1.89 2.13 23.79
N ALA A 15 2.91 2.92 24.11
CA ALA A 15 2.86 4.36 23.94
C ALA A 15 2.80 4.77 22.45
N ALA A 16 3.64 4.15 21.61
CA ALA A 16 3.60 4.36 20.16
C ALA A 16 2.26 3.90 19.56
N ALA A 17 1.70 2.80 20.04
CA ALA A 17 0.38 2.31 19.64
C ALA A 17 -0.72 3.30 20.01
N ALA A 18 -0.72 3.81 21.25
CA ALA A 18 -1.68 4.83 21.67
C ALA A 18 -1.58 6.10 20.81
N LEU A 19 -0.36 6.59 20.53
CA LEU A 19 -0.17 7.76 19.66
C LEU A 19 -0.64 7.50 18.22
N CYS A 20 -0.33 6.32 17.68
CA CYS A 20 -0.77 5.92 16.34
C CYS A 20 -2.29 5.81 16.26
N LEU A 21 -2.93 5.19 17.25
CA LEU A 21 -4.39 5.11 17.35
C LEU A 21 -5.03 6.49 17.47
N LEU A 22 -4.48 7.38 18.30
CA LEU A 22 -4.96 8.76 18.42
C LEU A 22 -4.83 9.52 17.10
N SER A 23 -3.70 9.37 16.41
CA SER A 23 -3.49 9.98 15.09
C SER A 23 -4.49 9.47 14.06
N PHE A 24 -4.71 8.15 14.00
CA PHE A 24 -5.67 7.52 13.09
C PHE A 24 -7.12 7.90 13.43
N ALA A 25 -7.47 8.00 14.72
CA ALA A 25 -8.77 8.49 15.16
C ALA A 25 -8.98 9.96 14.78
N GLY A 26 -7.96 10.80 14.94
CA GLY A 26 -7.98 12.20 14.51
C GLY A 26 -8.17 12.35 13.01
N LEU A 27 -7.46 11.54 12.20
CA LEU A 27 -7.67 11.46 10.77
C LEU A 27 -9.10 11.02 10.43
N TRP A 28 -9.60 9.97 11.07
CA TRP A 28 -10.94 9.47 10.82
C TRP A 28 -12.00 10.53 11.14
N ALA A 29 -11.85 11.27 12.25
CA ALA A 29 -12.71 12.39 12.58
C ALA A 29 -12.61 13.51 11.54
N ALA A 30 -11.41 13.86 11.09
CA ALA A 30 -11.19 14.86 10.04
C ALA A 30 -11.84 14.46 8.70
N GLN A 31 -11.77 13.18 8.32
CA GLN A 31 -12.45 12.68 7.12
C GLN A 31 -13.98 12.82 7.21
N ARG A 32 -14.56 12.62 8.40
CA ARG A 32 -16.00 12.78 8.62
C ARG A 32 -16.41 14.24 8.62
N ALA A 33 -15.63 15.10 9.25
CA ALA A 33 -15.86 16.55 9.25
C ALA A 33 -15.73 17.16 7.85
N ALA A 34 -14.84 16.62 7.00
CA ALA A 34 -14.63 17.08 5.63
C ALA A 34 -15.55 16.38 4.59
N GLU A 35 -16.48 15.54 5.03
CA GLU A 35 -17.45 14.83 4.18
C GLU A 35 -16.83 14.18 2.92
N VAL A 36 -15.69 13.52 3.11
CA VAL A 36 -14.91 13.01 1.98
C VAL A 36 -15.71 12.02 1.14
N SER A 37 -15.76 12.26 -0.17
CA SER A 37 -16.61 11.50 -1.10
C SER A 37 -16.10 10.08 -1.36
N MET A 38 -14.79 9.84 -1.19
CA MET A 38 -14.08 8.64 -1.63
C MET A 38 -14.43 8.27 -3.08
N ILE A 39 -14.27 9.25 -3.97
CA ILE A 39 -14.70 9.15 -5.37
C ILE A 39 -14.10 7.93 -6.09
N ASP A 40 -12.82 7.64 -5.89
CA ASP A 40 -12.17 6.49 -6.54
C ASP A 40 -12.74 5.16 -6.04
N LEU A 41 -13.05 5.05 -4.74
CA LEU A 41 -13.72 3.88 -4.19
C LEU A 41 -15.13 3.67 -4.80
N MET A 42 -15.82 4.76 -5.15
CA MET A 42 -17.09 4.68 -5.87
C MET A 42 -16.91 4.23 -7.32
N VAL A 43 -15.85 4.68 -7.99
CA VAL A 43 -15.49 4.19 -9.33
C VAL A 43 -15.19 2.70 -9.28
N TYR A 44 -14.40 2.22 -8.32
CA TYR A 44 -14.09 0.78 -8.16
C TYR A 44 -15.36 -0.06 -8.01
N ARG A 45 -16.29 0.39 -7.15
CA ARG A 45 -17.58 -0.27 -6.97
C ARG A 45 -18.40 -0.29 -8.26
N ALA A 46 -18.42 0.82 -9.01
CA ALA A 46 -19.15 0.92 -10.28
C ALA A 46 -18.55 -0.01 -11.34
N GLU A 47 -17.22 -0.08 -11.45
CA GLU A 47 -16.53 -1.05 -12.33
C GLU A 47 -16.90 -2.49 -11.98
N GLY A 48 -16.86 -2.84 -10.68
CA GLY A 48 -17.27 -4.16 -10.20
C GLY A 48 -18.76 -4.46 -10.47
N TRP A 49 -19.63 -3.45 -10.39
CA TRP A 49 -21.05 -3.59 -10.73
C TRP A 49 -21.24 -3.86 -12.22
N THR A 50 -20.62 -3.04 -13.08
CA THR A 50 -20.69 -3.19 -14.53
C THR A 50 -20.25 -4.58 -14.98
N VAL A 51 -19.13 -5.07 -14.46
CA VAL A 51 -18.66 -6.44 -14.76
C VAL A 51 -19.66 -7.48 -14.26
N ARG A 52 -20.17 -7.33 -13.04
CA ARG A 52 -21.14 -8.26 -12.45
C ARG A 52 -22.46 -8.33 -13.23
N THR A 53 -22.91 -7.22 -13.81
CA THR A 53 -24.15 -7.16 -14.60
C THR A 53 -23.94 -7.38 -16.10
N GLY A 54 -22.71 -7.71 -16.54
CA GLY A 54 -22.40 -7.92 -17.96
C GLY A 54 -22.45 -6.66 -18.82
N GLY A 55 -22.30 -5.48 -18.21
CA GLY A 55 -22.26 -4.20 -18.92
C GLY A 55 -20.91 -3.92 -19.59
N ASP A 56 -20.88 -2.92 -20.46
CA ASP A 56 -19.66 -2.47 -21.12
C ASP A 56 -18.82 -1.56 -20.20
N LEU A 57 -17.65 -2.06 -19.80
CA LEU A 57 -16.71 -1.38 -18.93
C LEU A 57 -16.12 -0.11 -19.58
N TYR A 58 -16.03 -0.05 -20.92
CA TYR A 58 -15.46 1.11 -21.61
C TYR A 58 -16.50 2.21 -21.84
N ALA A 59 -17.78 1.84 -21.91
CA ALA A 59 -18.89 2.78 -22.03
C ALA A 59 -19.36 3.34 -20.67
N MET A 60 -19.07 2.68 -19.54
CA MET A 60 -19.57 3.14 -18.24
C MET A 60 -19.00 4.50 -17.82
N ARG A 61 -19.82 5.24 -17.08
CA ARG A 61 -19.48 6.51 -16.43
C ARG A 61 -19.91 6.44 -14.97
N ALA A 62 -18.96 6.63 -14.06
CA ALA A 62 -19.18 6.50 -12.64
C ALA A 62 -19.25 7.87 -11.94
N THR A 63 -20.08 7.94 -10.89
CA THR A 63 -20.25 9.13 -10.02
C THR A 63 -20.79 10.37 -10.75
N HIS A 64 -20.99 11.46 -10.01
CA HIS A 64 -21.42 12.75 -10.58
C HIS A 64 -20.36 13.40 -11.49
N ALA A 65 -19.10 12.96 -11.41
CA ALA A 65 -18.00 13.47 -12.21
C ALA A 65 -17.81 12.70 -13.53
N GLU A 66 -18.75 11.81 -13.89
CA GLU A 66 -18.73 11.02 -15.14
C GLU A 66 -17.39 10.33 -15.43
N LEU A 67 -16.77 9.75 -14.39
CA LEU A 67 -15.43 9.17 -14.51
C LEU A 67 -15.48 7.87 -15.32
N PRO A 68 -14.61 7.70 -16.34
CA PRO A 68 -14.49 6.46 -17.09
C PRO A 68 -13.78 5.38 -16.25
N ALA A 69 -13.91 4.12 -16.68
CA ALA A 69 -13.03 3.06 -16.17
C ALA A 69 -11.58 3.33 -16.61
N THR A 70 -10.67 3.41 -15.65
CA THR A 70 -9.23 3.67 -15.89
C THR A 70 -8.34 2.52 -15.46
N TYR A 71 -8.92 1.48 -14.86
CA TYR A 71 -8.22 0.31 -14.39
C TYR A 71 -8.39 -0.85 -15.39
N PRO A 72 -7.42 -1.79 -15.46
CA PRO A 72 -7.55 -2.97 -16.31
C PRO A 72 -8.79 -3.79 -15.95
N PRO A 73 -9.41 -4.52 -16.91
CA PRO A 73 -10.58 -5.36 -16.64
C PRO A 73 -10.37 -6.38 -15.50
N PHE A 74 -9.13 -6.83 -15.31
CA PHE A 74 -8.76 -7.68 -14.17
C PHE A 74 -9.05 -7.01 -12.81
N ALA A 75 -8.78 -5.70 -12.67
CA ALA A 75 -9.09 -4.97 -11.45
C ALA A 75 -10.59 -4.89 -11.19
N ALA A 76 -11.40 -4.66 -12.23
CA ALA A 76 -12.85 -4.61 -12.13
C ALA A 76 -13.44 -5.94 -11.60
N LEU A 77 -12.88 -7.09 -11.99
CA LEU A 77 -13.24 -8.40 -11.42
C LEU A 77 -12.95 -8.46 -9.91
N LEU A 78 -11.81 -7.93 -9.47
CA LEU A 78 -11.45 -7.87 -8.04
C LEU A 78 -12.32 -6.90 -7.25
N PHE A 79 -12.97 -5.94 -7.90
CA PHE A 79 -13.87 -4.97 -7.27
C PHE A 79 -15.32 -5.46 -7.13
N VAL A 80 -15.68 -6.61 -7.73
CA VAL A 80 -17.03 -7.20 -7.59
C VAL A 80 -17.52 -7.33 -6.15
N PRO A 81 -16.71 -7.75 -5.14
CA PRO A 81 -17.16 -7.84 -3.76
C PRO A 81 -17.61 -6.50 -3.15
N LEU A 82 -17.10 -5.37 -3.65
CA LEU A 82 -17.51 -4.03 -3.21
C LEU A 82 -18.99 -3.75 -3.50
N THR A 83 -19.59 -4.49 -4.44
CA THR A 83 -21.00 -4.36 -4.80
C THR A 83 -21.95 -4.99 -3.77
N TRP A 84 -21.47 -5.88 -2.92
CA TRP A 84 -22.28 -6.61 -1.93
C TRP A 84 -22.47 -5.85 -0.61
N VAL A 85 -21.65 -4.84 -0.36
CA VAL A 85 -21.67 -4.08 0.89
C VAL A 85 -22.35 -2.72 0.71
N GLY A 86 -22.87 -2.12 1.79
CA GLY A 86 -23.35 -0.74 1.77
C GLY A 86 -22.19 0.26 1.61
N THR A 87 -22.46 1.45 1.07
CA THR A 87 -21.43 2.49 0.84
C THR A 87 -20.75 2.94 2.13
N GLY A 88 -21.49 3.11 3.23
CA GLY A 88 -20.93 3.48 4.53
C GLY A 88 -19.98 2.43 5.11
N THR A 89 -20.38 1.15 5.04
CA THR A 89 -19.52 0.02 5.44
C THR A 89 -18.27 -0.04 4.57
N MET A 90 -18.44 0.09 3.26
CA MET A 90 -17.34 0.04 2.30
C MET A 90 -16.31 1.14 2.55
N ARG A 91 -16.74 2.39 2.76
CA ARG A 91 -15.86 3.52 3.12
C ARG A 91 -15.10 3.26 4.42
N THR A 92 -15.79 2.73 5.43
CA THR A 92 -15.17 2.41 6.74
C THR A 92 -14.12 1.31 6.61
N VAL A 93 -14.45 0.23 5.90
CA VAL A 93 -13.52 -0.89 5.63
C VAL A 93 -12.34 -0.41 4.78
N ALA A 94 -12.56 0.42 3.77
CA ALA A 94 -11.50 0.97 2.93
C ALA A 94 -10.54 1.88 3.70
N THR A 95 -11.04 2.75 4.59
CA THR A 95 -10.18 3.54 5.48
C THR A 95 -9.38 2.62 6.41
N ALA A 96 -10.03 1.69 7.10
CA ALA A 96 -9.35 0.76 8.01
C ALA A 96 -8.28 -0.07 7.28
N GLY A 97 -8.60 -0.57 6.08
CA GLY A 97 -7.68 -1.31 5.22
C GLY A 97 -6.48 -0.45 4.79
N ASN A 98 -6.70 0.78 4.34
CA ASN A 98 -5.61 1.69 3.97
C ASN A 98 -4.72 2.06 5.16
N LEU A 99 -5.28 2.24 6.36
CA LEU A 99 -4.49 2.47 7.57
C LEU A 99 -3.63 1.26 7.95
N ALA A 100 -4.18 0.04 7.83
CA ALA A 100 -3.41 -1.19 8.03
C ALA A 100 -2.31 -1.36 6.96
N LEU A 101 -2.62 -1.04 5.70
CA LEU A 101 -1.65 -1.05 4.60
C LEU A 101 -0.55 -0.01 4.79
N LEU A 102 -0.84 1.16 5.37
CA LEU A 102 0.18 2.15 5.73
C LEU A 102 1.16 1.58 6.76
N VAL A 103 0.66 0.91 7.81
CA VAL A 103 1.51 0.26 8.81
C VAL A 103 2.37 -0.82 8.17
N ALA A 104 1.79 -1.63 7.26
CA ALA A 104 2.52 -2.65 6.51
C ALA A 104 3.59 -2.03 5.59
N LEU A 105 3.25 -0.93 4.91
CA LEU A 105 4.17 -0.19 4.04
C LEU A 105 5.39 0.29 4.84
N VAL A 106 5.16 0.98 5.96
CA VAL A 106 6.24 1.46 6.84
C VAL A 106 7.08 0.29 7.36
N HIS A 107 6.44 -0.80 7.79
CA HIS A 107 7.14 -2.01 8.24
C HIS A 107 8.07 -2.58 7.17
N LEU A 108 7.57 -2.73 5.94
CA LEU A 108 8.33 -3.28 4.82
C LEU A 108 9.44 -2.33 4.35
N SER A 109 9.19 -1.01 4.34
CA SER A 109 10.21 0.00 4.04
C SER A 109 11.38 -0.06 5.02
N LEU A 110 11.09 -0.11 6.34
CA LEU A 110 12.14 -0.27 7.35
C LEU A 110 12.88 -1.61 7.19
N ARG A 111 12.16 -2.68 6.82
CA ARG A 111 12.77 -3.99 6.54
C ARG A 111 13.69 -3.98 5.32
N LEU A 112 13.38 -3.17 4.32
CA LEU A 112 14.23 -3.01 3.15
C LEU A 112 15.52 -2.27 3.50
N LEU A 113 15.42 -1.20 4.31
CA LEU A 113 16.58 -0.45 4.81
C LEU A 113 17.53 -1.33 5.63
N ASP A 114 17.00 -2.19 6.51
CA ASP A 114 17.79 -3.14 7.31
C ASP A 114 18.61 -4.15 6.48
N ARG A 115 18.23 -4.37 5.21
CA ARG A 115 18.97 -5.25 4.30
C ARG A 115 20.02 -4.53 3.48
N ALA A 116 19.81 -3.24 3.22
CA ALA A 116 20.66 -2.45 2.34
C ALA A 116 21.85 -1.80 3.06
N GLY A 117 21.85 -1.73 4.40
CA GLY A 117 22.90 -1.07 5.18
C GLY A 117 23.54 -1.94 6.29
N PRO A 118 24.72 -1.53 6.82
CA PRO A 118 25.34 -2.12 8.02
C PRO A 118 24.54 -1.87 9.31
N SER A 119 23.56 -0.96 9.24
CA SER A 119 22.73 -0.44 10.32
C SER A 119 21.65 -1.45 10.76
N GLY A 120 22.09 -2.58 11.31
CA GLY A 120 21.24 -3.54 12.02
C GLY A 120 20.71 -3.03 13.38
N GLU A 121 20.80 -1.72 13.66
CA GLU A 121 20.57 -1.14 14.99
C GLU A 121 19.10 -1.06 15.41
N LEU A 122 18.14 -1.09 14.49
CA LEU A 122 16.70 -1.16 14.82
C LEU A 122 16.19 -2.60 15.07
N ARG A 123 17.09 -3.55 15.35
CA ARG A 123 16.70 -4.93 15.67
C ARG A 123 16.29 -5.03 17.15
N GLY A 124 15.00 -5.23 17.41
CA GLY A 124 14.47 -5.47 18.76
C GLY A 124 13.10 -4.83 19.02
N PRO A 125 12.69 -4.70 20.30
CA PRO A 125 11.37 -4.15 20.69
C PRO A 125 11.15 -2.67 20.28
N ALA A 126 12.19 -1.97 19.82
CA ALA A 126 12.10 -0.62 19.27
C ALA A 126 11.48 -0.58 17.86
N ARG A 127 11.59 -1.66 17.07
CA ARG A 127 11.06 -1.72 15.70
C ARG A 127 9.54 -1.51 15.62
N PRO A 128 8.69 -2.26 16.36
CA PRO A 128 7.25 -2.05 16.30
C PRO A 128 6.87 -0.64 16.76
N ALA A 129 7.57 -0.08 17.75
CA ALA A 129 7.36 1.31 18.16
C ALA A 129 7.70 2.30 17.03
N ALA A 130 8.83 2.13 16.35
CA ALA A 130 9.21 2.97 15.22
C ALA A 130 8.21 2.87 14.06
N VAL A 131 7.75 1.67 13.71
CA VAL A 131 6.72 1.46 12.68
C VAL A 131 5.45 2.25 13.02
N LEU A 132 4.97 2.15 14.26
CA LEU A 132 3.75 2.82 14.70
C LEU A 132 3.91 4.34 14.74
N LEU A 133 5.04 4.85 15.24
CA LEU A 133 5.31 6.29 15.28
C LEU A 133 5.44 6.89 13.88
N VAL A 134 6.17 6.23 12.98
CA VAL A 134 6.30 6.68 11.59
C VAL A 134 4.95 6.62 10.89
N SER A 135 4.14 5.58 11.11
CA SER A 135 2.79 5.49 10.54
C SER A 135 1.88 6.61 11.07
N ALA A 136 1.97 6.93 12.36
CA ALA A 136 1.22 8.00 13.00
C ALA A 136 1.50 9.38 12.38
N LEU A 137 2.72 9.61 11.88
CA LEU A 137 3.10 10.84 11.20
C LEU A 137 2.77 10.77 9.70
N ALA A 138 3.12 9.66 9.05
CA ALA A 138 2.97 9.47 7.61
C ALA A 138 1.52 9.57 7.13
N VAL A 139 0.55 9.25 7.99
CA VAL A 139 -0.88 9.36 7.67
C VAL A 139 -1.31 10.79 7.29
N TRP A 140 -0.59 11.80 7.78
CA TRP A 140 -0.84 13.21 7.49
C TRP A 140 -0.05 13.74 6.29
N CYS A 141 0.88 12.95 5.74
CA CYS A 141 1.59 13.34 4.53
C CYS A 141 0.61 13.42 3.36
N GLU A 142 0.73 14.47 2.54
CA GLU A 142 -0.13 14.73 1.38
C GLU A 142 -0.46 13.48 0.55
N PRO A 143 0.50 12.63 0.12
CA PRO A 143 0.17 11.47 -0.74
C PRO A 143 -0.70 10.43 -0.03
N VAL A 144 -0.52 10.26 1.28
CA VAL A 144 -1.28 9.29 2.09
C VAL A 144 -2.65 9.86 2.41
N TRP A 145 -2.71 11.13 2.80
CA TRP A 145 -3.97 11.87 3.01
C TRP A 145 -4.85 11.83 1.77
N THR A 146 -4.29 12.14 0.60
CA THR A 146 -5.03 12.13 -0.67
C THR A 146 -5.48 10.72 -1.06
N THR A 147 -4.65 9.69 -0.84
CA THR A 147 -5.04 8.27 -1.03
C THR A 147 -6.26 7.90 -0.16
N LEU A 148 -6.24 8.28 1.12
CA LEU A 148 -7.33 8.01 2.06
C LEU A 148 -8.60 8.83 1.73
N ARG A 149 -8.44 10.08 1.28
CA ARG A 149 -9.55 10.98 0.89
C ARG A 149 -10.32 10.46 -0.31
N TYR A 150 -9.63 9.91 -1.30
CA TYR A 150 -10.25 9.33 -2.49
C TYR A 150 -10.60 7.84 -2.34
N GLY A 151 -10.06 7.16 -1.33
CA GLY A 151 -10.27 5.72 -1.11
C GLY A 151 -9.48 4.86 -2.10
N GLN A 152 -8.29 5.31 -2.49
CA GLN A 152 -7.45 4.66 -3.49
C GLN A 152 -6.83 3.35 -3.00
N VAL A 153 -6.54 2.46 -3.96
CA VAL A 153 -5.80 1.20 -3.73
C VAL A 153 -4.28 1.37 -3.79
N ASN A 154 -3.76 2.59 -3.93
CA ASN A 154 -2.33 2.84 -4.16
C ASN A 154 -1.43 2.27 -3.05
N LEU A 155 -1.86 2.32 -1.78
CA LEU A 155 -1.12 1.72 -0.67
C LEU A 155 -1.03 0.19 -0.78
N LEU A 156 -2.08 -0.47 -1.28
CA LEU A 156 -2.05 -1.91 -1.55
C LEU A 156 -0.99 -2.25 -2.59
N LEU A 157 -0.96 -1.49 -3.69
CA LEU A 157 0.03 -1.68 -4.76
C LEU A 157 1.46 -1.51 -4.23
N ALA A 158 1.70 -0.45 -3.46
CA ALA A 158 3.01 -0.18 -2.87
C ALA A 158 3.44 -1.29 -1.90
N VAL A 159 2.52 -1.80 -1.07
CA VAL A 159 2.78 -2.94 -0.18
C VAL A 159 3.11 -4.21 -0.97
N LEU A 160 2.38 -4.51 -2.04
CA LEU A 160 2.64 -5.67 -2.90
C LEU A 160 4.04 -5.62 -3.54
N VAL A 161 4.44 -4.44 -4.03
CA VAL A 161 5.77 -4.22 -4.60
C VAL A 161 6.85 -4.36 -3.51
N LEU A 162 6.71 -3.69 -2.38
CA LEU A 162 7.69 -3.79 -1.28
C LEU A 162 7.77 -5.20 -0.69
N TRP A 163 6.64 -5.91 -0.63
CA TRP A 163 6.63 -7.30 -0.17
C TRP A 163 7.50 -8.18 -1.05
N ASP A 164 7.49 -7.91 -2.36
CA ASP A 164 8.30 -8.64 -3.30
C ASP A 164 9.79 -8.26 -3.22
N LEU A 165 10.09 -6.96 -3.14
CA LEU A 165 11.46 -6.46 -2.97
C LEU A 165 12.10 -6.87 -1.63
N THR A 166 11.28 -7.15 -0.61
CA THR A 166 11.76 -7.62 0.69
C THR A 166 11.91 -9.14 0.77
N ARG A 167 11.80 -9.88 -0.35
CA ARG A 167 12.10 -11.32 -0.40
C ARG A 167 13.57 -11.59 -0.64
N ARG A 168 13.97 -12.84 -0.40
CA ARG A 168 15.31 -13.33 -0.76
C ARG A 168 15.36 -13.60 -2.27
N PRO A 169 16.50 -13.33 -2.94
CA PRO A 169 16.72 -13.76 -4.32
C PRO A 169 16.43 -15.27 -4.48
N GLY A 170 15.75 -15.67 -5.55
CA GLY A 170 15.39 -17.07 -5.82
C GLY A 170 14.16 -17.62 -5.08
N HIS A 171 13.41 -16.79 -4.35
CA HIS A 171 12.17 -17.24 -3.73
C HIS A 171 11.10 -17.55 -4.79
N ARG A 172 10.40 -18.70 -4.68
CA ARG A 172 9.38 -19.18 -5.64
C ARG A 172 8.23 -18.21 -5.94
N TRP A 173 8.01 -17.22 -5.07
CA TRP A 173 6.98 -16.18 -5.21
C TRP A 173 7.56 -14.80 -5.55
N ALA A 174 8.86 -14.72 -5.88
CA ALA A 174 9.46 -13.48 -6.37
C ALA A 174 8.76 -13.06 -7.68
N GLY A 175 8.46 -11.78 -7.84
CA GLY A 175 7.72 -11.22 -8.97
C GLY A 175 6.19 -11.22 -8.79
N ALA A 176 5.63 -12.08 -7.93
CA ALA A 176 4.17 -12.26 -7.85
C ALA A 176 3.45 -11.00 -7.34
N GLY A 177 4.02 -10.30 -6.36
CA GLY A 177 3.44 -9.05 -5.84
C GLY A 177 3.46 -7.93 -6.89
N ILE A 178 4.58 -7.79 -7.60
CA ILE A 178 4.73 -6.81 -8.68
C ILE A 178 3.77 -7.13 -9.83
N GLY A 179 3.66 -8.40 -10.23
CA GLY A 179 2.75 -8.85 -11.27
C GLY A 179 1.28 -8.58 -10.92
N LEU A 180 0.87 -8.89 -9.68
CA LEU A 180 -0.48 -8.56 -9.21
C LEU A 180 -0.74 -7.05 -9.19
N ALA A 181 0.23 -6.27 -8.70
CA ALA A 181 0.11 -4.80 -8.68
C ALA A 181 -0.02 -4.24 -10.11
N ALA A 182 0.76 -4.75 -11.06
CA ALA A 182 0.68 -4.37 -12.47
C ALA A 182 -0.65 -4.77 -13.13
N GLY A 183 -1.21 -5.93 -12.75
CA GLY A 183 -2.53 -6.36 -13.19
C GLY A 183 -3.66 -5.47 -12.66
N ILE A 184 -3.53 -4.94 -11.44
CA ILE A 184 -4.51 -4.04 -10.83
C ILE A 184 -4.40 -2.62 -11.38
N LYS A 185 -3.18 -2.10 -11.59
CA LYS A 185 -2.95 -0.75 -12.14
C LYS A 185 -1.68 -0.78 -12.96
N LEU A 186 -1.70 -0.22 -14.16
CA LEU A 186 -0.53 -0.30 -15.06
C LEU A 186 0.67 0.53 -14.59
N THR A 187 0.45 1.54 -13.75
CA THR A 187 1.49 2.50 -13.31
C THR A 187 2.75 1.83 -12.74
N PRO A 188 2.68 0.86 -11.80
CA PRO A 188 3.87 0.17 -11.31
C PRO A 188 4.54 -0.71 -12.37
N GLY A 189 3.76 -1.28 -13.30
CA GLY A 189 4.28 -2.13 -14.39
C GLY A 189 5.23 -1.37 -15.34
N LEU A 190 4.94 -0.08 -15.60
CA LEU A 190 5.80 0.78 -16.41
C LEU A 190 7.17 1.02 -15.75
N PHE A 191 7.21 1.25 -14.44
CA PHE A 191 8.47 1.42 -13.70
C PHE A 191 9.27 0.12 -13.63
N ALA A 192 8.60 -1.03 -13.47
CA ALA A 192 9.26 -2.34 -13.50
C ALA A 192 9.91 -2.61 -14.88
N LEU A 193 9.20 -2.32 -15.98
CA LEU A 193 9.74 -2.46 -17.34
C LEU A 193 10.94 -1.52 -17.57
N PHE A 194 10.84 -0.27 -17.12
CA PHE A 194 11.91 0.70 -17.22
C PHE A 194 13.16 0.28 -16.44
N LEU A 195 13.01 -0.23 -15.22
CA LEU A 195 14.12 -0.68 -14.39
C LEU A 195 14.76 -1.97 -14.95
N ALA A 196 13.95 -2.90 -15.45
CA ALA A 196 14.43 -4.11 -16.11
C ALA A 196 15.30 -3.78 -17.34
N ARG A 197 14.91 -2.79 -18.15
CA ARG A 197 15.71 -2.32 -19.29
C ARG A 197 17.01 -1.61 -18.90
N ARG A 198 17.11 -1.10 -17.67
CA ARG A 198 18.30 -0.40 -17.16
C ARG A 198 19.27 -1.27 -16.39
N THR A 199 18.89 -2.52 -16.08
CA THR A 199 19.82 -3.47 -15.44
C THR A 199 20.70 -4.03 -16.56
N PRO A 200 22.01 -3.72 -16.64
CA PRO A 200 22.89 -4.40 -17.58
C PRO A 200 22.83 -5.88 -17.25
N LEU A 201 22.66 -6.73 -18.27
CA LEU A 201 22.78 -8.18 -18.17
C LEU A 201 24.24 -8.56 -17.87
N SER A 202 24.79 -8.12 -16.74
CA SER A 202 26.10 -8.57 -16.26
C SER A 202 25.94 -9.88 -15.49
N THR A 203 25.37 -10.87 -16.17
CA THR A 203 25.48 -12.31 -15.84
C THR A 203 25.50 -13.13 -17.13
N ALA A 204 26.14 -12.62 -18.18
CA ALA A 204 26.67 -13.48 -19.22
C ALA A 204 27.95 -14.12 -18.67
N GLN A 205 27.80 -15.35 -18.18
CA GLN A 205 28.79 -16.40 -18.06
C GLN A 205 30.23 -16.00 -18.45
N GLU A 206 31.15 -15.93 -17.49
CA GLU A 206 32.55 -16.22 -17.82
C GLU A 206 32.65 -17.72 -18.16
N PRO A 207 33.06 -18.10 -19.38
CA PRO A 207 33.38 -19.49 -19.66
C PRO A 207 34.67 -19.86 -18.93
N ARG A 208 34.50 -20.63 -17.85
CA ARG A 208 35.59 -21.27 -17.12
C ARG A 208 36.08 -22.49 -17.90
N ALA A 209 36.97 -22.31 -18.87
CA ALA A 209 37.89 -23.29 -19.48
C ALA A 209 38.71 -22.54 -20.55
N LEU A 210 40.04 -22.56 -20.62
CA LEU A 210 40.94 -23.70 -20.55
C LEU A 210 42.24 -23.30 -19.84
N ARG A 211 42.54 -23.96 -18.73
CA ARG A 211 43.91 -24.33 -18.41
C ARG A 211 44.10 -25.68 -19.06
N ASP A 212 44.94 -25.71 -20.09
CA ASP A 212 45.91 -26.75 -20.44
C ASP A 212 46.85 -26.14 -21.50
#